data_AF-A0A2R6K2W1-F1
#
_entry.id   AF-A0A2R6K2W1-F1
#
_cell.length_a   1.000
_cell.length_b   1.000
_cell.length_c   1.000
_cell.angle_alpha   90.00
_cell.angle_beta   90.00
_cell.angle_gamma   90.00
#
_symmetry.space_group_name_H-M   'P 1'
#
loop_
_entity.id
_entity.type
_entity.pdbx_description
1 polymer ?
#
loop_
_entity_poly.entity_id
_entity_poly.type
_entity_poly.pdbx_seq_one_letter_code
_entity_poly.pdbx_strand_id
1 'polypeptide(L)'
;MARFDRRAFLKTAGASAFATTLAGCTGALGGGGGGSNTLESVGMTAYVRGGAWITAYIEAAEFYAEDQGIDLEVRPNQQSAQKQVQDIREFANGDKDAILAGVWSTGAAEGAINQAMERGTPVFATNADTSSENIPLYVGFSNTEG
;
A
#
# COMPACT_ATOMS: atom_id res chain seq x y z
N MET A 1 -2.42 -7.44 47.38
CA MET A 1 -1.88 -6.65 46.25
C MET A 1 -2.74 -6.98 45.02
N ALA A 2 -3.84 -6.25 44.85
CA ALA A 2 -4.86 -6.52 43.82
C ALA A 2 -4.49 -5.77 42.53
N ARG A 3 -4.52 -6.49 41.41
CA ARG A 3 -4.19 -5.97 40.07
C ARG A 3 -5.35 -5.12 39.55
N PHE A 4 -5.10 -3.84 39.30
CA PHE A 4 -6.07 -2.97 38.63
C PHE A 4 -6.15 -3.34 37.15
N ASP A 5 -7.34 -3.79 36.73
CA ASP A 5 -7.65 -4.13 35.35
C ASP A 5 -7.90 -2.84 34.56
N ARG A 6 -6.90 -2.45 33.75
CA ARG A 6 -6.88 -1.22 32.95
C ARG A 6 -8.04 -1.13 31.95
N ARG A 7 -8.72 -2.26 31.69
CA ARG A 7 -9.85 -2.34 30.74
C ARG A 7 -11.19 -1.90 31.34
N ALA A 8 -11.29 -1.77 32.67
CA ALA A 8 -12.49 -1.27 33.34
C ALA A 8 -12.57 0.26 33.38
N PHE A 9 -11.42 0.96 33.35
CA PHE A 9 -11.35 2.42 33.46
C PHE A 9 -11.81 3.15 32.18
N LEU A 10 -11.65 2.53 31.02
CA LEU A 10 -12.00 3.11 29.72
C LEU A 10 -13.48 2.97 29.34
N LYS A 11 -14.30 2.27 30.14
CA LYS A 11 -15.74 2.04 29.85
C LYS A 11 -16.71 2.88 30.70
N THR A 12 -16.21 3.72 31.62
CA THR A 12 -17.07 4.47 32.56
C THR A 12 -16.88 5.98 32.51
N ALA A 13 -15.98 6.48 31.64
CA ALA A 13 -15.78 7.92 31.46
C ALA A 13 -16.59 8.43 30.26
N GLY A 14 -17.77 9.01 30.54
CA GLY A 14 -18.17 10.20 29.79
C GLY A 14 -19.43 10.13 28.92
N ALA A 15 -20.36 9.21 29.18
CA ALA A 15 -21.76 9.42 28.80
C ALA A 15 -22.43 10.32 29.84
N SER A 16 -22.33 11.65 29.69
CA SER A 16 -23.15 12.62 30.42
C SER A 16 -23.11 13.99 29.72
N ALA A 17 -24.27 14.40 29.23
CA ALA A 17 -24.53 15.63 28.50
C ALA A 17 -24.26 16.88 29.35
N PHE A 18 -23.53 17.84 28.78
CA PHE A 18 -23.70 19.26 29.08
C PHE A 18 -24.07 19.96 27.78
N ALA A 19 -25.38 20.10 27.57
CA ALA A 19 -25.94 21.03 26.63
C ALA A 19 -25.91 22.42 27.25
N THR A 20 -24.94 23.25 26.84
CA THR A 20 -25.05 24.71 26.94
C THR A 20 -24.54 25.31 25.64
N THR A 21 -25.49 25.89 24.91
CA THR A 21 -25.35 26.63 23.67
C THR A 21 -24.52 27.89 23.86
N LEU A 22 -23.32 27.95 23.25
CA LEU A 22 -22.77 29.20 22.75
C LEU A 22 -22.76 29.14 21.22
N ALA A 23 -23.65 29.92 20.62
CA ALA A 23 -23.55 30.31 19.23
C ALA A 23 -22.32 31.21 19.06
N GLY A 24 -21.36 30.78 18.24
CA GLY A 24 -20.14 31.51 17.95
C GLY A 24 -19.42 30.88 16.76
N CYS A 25 -19.90 31.22 15.57
CA CYS A 25 -19.24 31.24 14.26
C CYS A 25 -18.16 30.18 13.92
N THR A 26 -18.50 29.42 12.88
CA THR A 26 -17.63 28.96 11.78
C THR A 26 -16.55 27.92 12.10
N GLY A 27 -16.89 26.67 11.82
CA GLY A 27 -15.92 25.58 11.78
C GLY A 27 -16.55 24.22 12.04
N ALA A 28 -17.61 23.89 11.30
CA ALA A 28 -18.04 22.50 11.19
C ALA A 28 -16.93 21.71 10.48
N LEU A 29 -15.96 21.22 11.26
CA LEU A 29 -15.18 20.04 10.93
C LEU A 29 -15.60 18.95 11.92
N GLY A 30 -16.91 18.71 11.98
CA GLY A 30 -17.43 17.43 12.41
C GLY A 30 -16.89 16.43 11.42
N GLY A 31 -15.99 15.57 11.90
CA GLY A 31 -15.34 14.53 11.12
C GLY A 31 -16.35 13.81 10.26
N GLY A 32 -16.28 14.10 8.95
CA GLY A 32 -16.98 13.32 7.96
C GLY A 32 -16.56 11.87 8.14
N GLY A 33 -17.54 10.97 8.18
CA GLY A 33 -17.30 9.55 7.97
C GLY A 33 -16.66 9.39 6.59
N GLY A 34 -15.33 9.43 6.56
CA GLY A 34 -14.55 8.98 5.41
C GLY A 34 -14.55 7.47 5.47
N GLY A 35 -15.12 6.82 4.45
CA GLY A 35 -14.83 5.41 4.22
C GLY A 35 -13.31 5.24 4.26
N SER A 36 -12.83 4.47 5.23
CA SER A 36 -11.42 4.18 5.37
C SER A 36 -11.03 3.32 4.17
N ASN A 37 -10.62 3.95 3.07
CA ASN A 37 -9.88 3.31 1.99
C ASN A 37 -8.47 2.99 2.53
N THR A 38 -8.41 2.19 3.60
CA THR A 38 -7.17 1.68 4.16
C THR A 38 -6.74 0.52 3.28
N LEU A 39 -5.55 0.63 2.68
CA LEU A 39 -4.87 -0.51 2.10
C LEU A 39 -4.61 -1.50 3.25
N GLU A 40 -5.15 -2.70 3.15
CA GLU A 40 -4.96 -3.75 4.15
C GLU A 40 -4.00 -4.83 3.64
N SER A 41 -4.05 -5.17 2.34
CA SER A 41 -3.16 -6.17 1.74
C SER A 41 -2.61 -5.71 0.40
N VAL A 42 -1.28 -5.73 0.25
CA VAL A 42 -0.58 -5.23 -0.94
C VAL A 42 0.37 -6.30 -1.47
N GLY A 43 0.33 -6.55 -2.77
CA GLY A 43 1.31 -7.40 -3.45
C GLY A 43 2.48 -6.57 -3.97
N MET A 44 3.71 -7.05 -3.85
CA MET A 44 4.89 -6.38 -4.40
C MET A 44 5.71 -7.36 -5.23
N THR A 45 5.95 -7.03 -6.50
CA THR A 45 6.96 -7.74 -7.30
C THR A 45 8.25 -6.93 -7.32
N ALA A 46 9.37 -7.56 -6.99
CA ALA A 46 10.66 -6.89 -6.90
C ALA A 46 11.78 -7.71 -7.55
N TYR A 47 12.94 -7.09 -7.75
CA TYR A 47 14.16 -7.80 -8.12
C TYR A 47 14.54 -8.81 -7.03
N VAL A 48 15.26 -9.87 -7.41
CA VAL A 48 15.92 -10.74 -6.42
C VAL A 48 16.73 -9.86 -5.46
N ARG A 49 16.70 -10.15 -4.15
CA ARG A 49 17.53 -9.49 -3.15
C ARG A 49 19.01 -9.59 -3.59
N GLY A 50 19.47 -8.53 -4.24
CA GLY A 50 20.75 -8.46 -4.92
C GLY A 50 21.29 -7.05 -4.80
N GLY A 51 22.43 -6.92 -4.13
CA GLY A 51 23.03 -5.62 -3.83
C GLY A 51 22.31 -4.85 -2.71
N ALA A 52 23.01 -3.86 -2.17
CA ALA A 52 22.52 -3.05 -1.05
C ALA A 52 21.25 -2.26 -1.42
N TRP A 53 21.15 -1.78 -2.66
CA TRP A 53 20.03 -0.98 -3.13
C TRP A 53 18.69 -1.73 -3.10
N ILE A 54 18.61 -2.89 -3.76
CA ILE A 54 17.37 -3.69 -3.80
C ILE A 54 16.98 -4.18 -2.40
N THR A 55 17.97 -4.49 -1.57
CA THR A 55 17.74 -4.87 -0.17
C THR A 55 17.09 -3.72 0.61
N ALA A 56 17.68 -2.53 0.57
CA ALA A 56 17.13 -1.36 1.25
C ALA A 56 15.74 -0.96 0.71
N TYR A 57 15.52 -1.07 -0.59
CA TYR A 57 14.22 -0.82 -1.22
C TYR A 57 13.12 -1.75 -0.70
N ILE A 58 13.39 -3.06 -0.62
CA ILE A 58 12.44 -4.05 -0.09
C ILE A 58 12.23 -3.84 1.41
N GLU A 59 13.31 -3.69 2.19
CA GLU A 59 13.23 -3.49 3.64
C GLU A 59 12.49 -2.21 4.02
N ALA A 60 12.66 -1.13 3.25
CA ALA A 60 11.91 0.11 3.45
C ALA A 60 10.41 -0.05 3.20
N ALA A 61 10.03 -0.84 2.18
CA ALA A 61 8.64 -1.16 1.90
C ALA A 61 8.03 -2.04 3.02
N GLU A 62 8.75 -3.08 3.45
CA GLU A 62 8.36 -3.95 4.56
C GLU A 62 8.20 -3.15 5.87
N PHE A 63 9.16 -2.27 6.19
CA PHE A 63 9.11 -1.42 7.37
C PHE A 63 7.90 -0.46 7.35
N TYR A 64 7.65 0.21 6.23
CA TYR A 64 6.49 1.10 6.11
C TYR A 64 5.17 0.34 6.20
N ALA A 65 5.09 -0.83 5.55
CA ALA A 65 3.89 -1.66 5.63
C ALA A 65 3.61 -2.11 7.07
N GLU A 66 4.63 -2.54 7.81
CA GLU A 66 4.50 -2.92 9.22
C GLU A 66 4.00 -1.75 10.10
N ASP A 67 4.58 -0.56 9.93
CA ASP A 67 4.19 0.65 10.68
C ASP A 67 2.73 1.08 10.40
N GLN A 68 2.27 0.87 9.17
CA GLN A 68 0.90 1.20 8.75
C GLN A 68 -0.11 0.05 8.96
N GLY A 69 0.34 -1.13 9.39
CA GLY A 69 -0.51 -2.31 9.54
C GLY A 69 -0.98 -2.94 8.22
N ILE A 70 -0.20 -2.79 7.16
CA ILE A 70 -0.46 -3.33 5.82
C ILE A 70 0.20 -4.72 5.70
N ASP A 71 -0.56 -5.72 5.27
CA ASP A 71 -0.06 -7.03 4.87
C ASP A 71 0.65 -6.94 3.50
N LEU A 72 1.95 -6.72 3.51
CA LEU A 72 2.78 -6.67 2.32
C LEU A 72 3.34 -8.06 1.96
N GLU A 73 2.96 -8.56 0.78
CA GLU A 73 3.52 -9.79 0.23
C GLU A 73 4.54 -9.49 -0.87
N VAL A 74 5.82 -9.67 -0.57
CA VAL A 74 6.91 -9.45 -1.53
C VAL A 74 7.25 -10.74 -2.27
N ARG A 75 7.14 -10.73 -3.60
CA ARG A 75 7.55 -11.82 -4.49
C ARG A 75 8.72 -11.38 -5.38
N PRO A 76 9.91 -11.96 -5.21
CA PRO A 76 11.03 -11.68 -6.10
C PRO A 76 10.77 -12.31 -7.48
N ASN A 77 11.08 -11.55 -8.54
CA ASN A 77 10.87 -11.94 -9.94
C ASN A 77 11.85 -13.03 -10.43
N GLN A 78 12.88 -13.36 -9.66
CA GLN A 78 13.86 -14.40 -10.00
C GLN A 78 14.49 -14.23 -11.40
N GLN A 79 14.71 -12.98 -11.83
CA GLN A 79 15.22 -12.64 -13.16
C GLN A 79 14.35 -13.18 -14.31
N SER A 80 13.04 -13.38 -14.06
CA SER A 80 12.08 -13.92 -15.00
C SER A 80 10.91 -12.96 -15.20
N ALA A 81 10.75 -12.48 -16.43
CA ALA A 81 9.58 -11.71 -16.82
C ALA A 81 8.29 -12.54 -16.72
N GLN A 82 8.36 -13.82 -17.08
CA GLN A 82 7.23 -14.74 -17.03
C GLN A 82 6.76 -14.95 -15.59
N LYS A 83 7.69 -15.09 -14.64
CA LYS A 83 7.35 -15.17 -13.22
C LYS A 83 6.68 -13.88 -12.74
N GLN A 84 7.22 -12.70 -13.08
CA GLN A 84 6.58 -11.42 -12.72
C GLN A 84 5.16 -11.29 -13.28
N VAL A 85 4.95 -11.68 -14.54
CA VAL A 85 3.62 -11.71 -15.17
C VAL A 85 2.66 -12.62 -14.40
N GLN A 86 3.13 -13.79 -13.96
CA GLN A 86 2.33 -14.70 -13.15
C GLN A 86 2.01 -14.11 -11.78
N ASP A 87 3.01 -13.55 -11.08
CA ASP A 87 2.83 -12.95 -9.76
C ASP A 87 1.80 -11.81 -9.80
N ILE A 88 1.88 -10.91 -10.81
CA ILE A 88 0.92 -9.81 -10.97
C ILE A 88 -0.51 -10.34 -11.17
N ARG A 89 -0.67 -11.38 -12.01
CA ARG A 89 -1.98 -12.00 -12.22
C ARG A 89 -2.50 -12.68 -10.96
N GLU A 90 -1.64 -13.33 -10.20
CA GLU A 90 -2.02 -13.97 -8.94
C GLU A 90 -2.43 -12.94 -7.88
N PHE A 91 -1.70 -11.83 -7.77
CA PHE A 91 -2.10 -10.72 -6.90
C PHE A 91 -3.45 -10.11 -7.33
N ALA A 92 -3.64 -9.86 -8.63
CA ALA A 92 -4.88 -9.27 -9.16
C ALA A 92 -6.09 -10.21 -9.11
N ASN A 93 -5.86 -11.53 -9.12
CA ASN A 93 -6.92 -12.52 -8.95
C ASN A 93 -7.20 -12.81 -7.46
N GLY A 94 -6.26 -12.50 -6.57
CA GLY A 94 -6.44 -12.56 -5.14
C GLY A 94 -7.06 -11.27 -4.59
N ASP A 95 -7.18 -11.22 -3.26
CA ASP A 95 -7.77 -10.09 -2.55
C ASP A 95 -6.73 -9.00 -2.19
N LYS A 96 -5.78 -8.71 -3.09
CA LYS A 96 -4.83 -7.60 -2.89
C LYS A 96 -5.49 -6.28 -3.29
N ASP A 97 -5.39 -5.28 -2.42
CA ASP A 97 -5.94 -3.94 -2.63
C ASP A 97 -5.13 -3.13 -3.66
N ALA A 98 -3.83 -3.44 -3.78
CA ALA A 98 -2.94 -2.82 -4.74
C ALA A 98 -1.72 -3.70 -5.04
N ILE A 99 -1.05 -3.39 -6.16
CA ILE A 99 0.19 -4.04 -6.58
C ILE A 99 1.29 -2.99 -6.75
N LEU A 100 2.44 -3.21 -6.12
CA LEU A 100 3.69 -2.49 -6.39
C LEU A 100 4.53 -3.30 -7.38
N ALA A 101 4.85 -2.71 -8.52
CA ALA A 101 5.57 -3.38 -9.61
C ALA A 101 6.98 -2.80 -9.79
N GLY A 102 7.97 -3.50 -9.26
CA GLY A 102 9.37 -3.38 -9.66
C GLY A 102 9.62 -4.10 -10.97
N VAL A 103 9.36 -3.43 -12.09
CA VAL A 103 9.36 -4.05 -13.44
C VAL A 103 10.74 -4.65 -13.77
N TRP A 104 10.78 -5.95 -14.08
CA TRP A 104 12.03 -6.62 -14.47
C TRP A 104 12.48 -6.23 -15.88
N SER A 105 11.52 -6.21 -16.81
CA SER A 105 11.73 -5.89 -18.21
C SER A 105 10.57 -5.05 -18.70
N THR A 106 10.86 -3.83 -19.17
CA THR A 106 9.89 -2.94 -19.81
C THR A 106 9.20 -3.68 -20.97
N GLY A 107 7.89 -3.49 -21.15
CA GLY A 107 7.08 -4.23 -22.14
C GLY A 107 6.55 -5.58 -21.66
N ALA A 108 7.35 -6.37 -20.96
CA ALA A 108 7.03 -7.79 -20.74
C ALA A 108 5.84 -8.00 -19.79
N ALA A 109 5.67 -7.13 -18.81
CA ALA A 109 4.58 -7.20 -17.83
C ALA A 109 3.33 -6.38 -18.21
N GLU A 110 3.37 -5.61 -19.30
CA GLU A 110 2.34 -4.63 -19.66
C GLU A 110 0.94 -5.25 -19.72
N GLY A 111 0.79 -6.37 -20.44
CA GLY A 111 -0.50 -7.04 -20.56
C GLY A 111 -1.07 -7.52 -19.21
N ALA A 112 -0.22 -7.95 -18.27
CA ALA A 112 -0.66 -8.36 -16.94
C ALA A 112 -1.03 -7.16 -16.07
N ILE A 113 -0.28 -6.05 -16.18
CA ILE A 113 -0.57 -4.78 -15.50
C ILE A 113 -1.91 -4.23 -15.97
N ASN A 114 -2.12 -4.12 -17.29
CA ASN A 114 -3.37 -3.63 -17.86
C ASN A 114 -4.55 -4.51 -17.43
N GLN A 115 -4.39 -5.83 -17.46
CA GLN A 115 -5.42 -6.77 -17.02
C GLN A 115 -5.77 -6.59 -15.53
N ALA A 116 -4.80 -6.32 -14.65
CA ALA A 116 -5.03 -6.06 -13.24
C ALA A 116 -5.81 -4.74 -13.04
N MET A 117 -5.38 -3.68 -13.72
CA MET A 117 -6.05 -2.37 -13.70
C MET A 117 -7.51 -2.46 -14.18
N GLU A 118 -7.75 -3.15 -15.29
CA GLU A 118 -9.09 -3.38 -15.85
C GLU A 118 -10.02 -4.15 -14.90
N ARG A 119 -9.45 -4.97 -14.01
CA ARG A 119 -10.18 -5.75 -13.00
C ARG A 119 -10.39 -4.98 -11.69
N GLY A 120 -9.87 -3.77 -11.58
CA GLY A 120 -10.01 -2.91 -10.42
C GLY A 120 -8.90 -3.04 -9.38
N THR A 121 -7.84 -3.81 -9.64
CA THR A 121 -6.65 -3.84 -8.78
C THR A 121 -5.65 -2.79 -9.28
N PRO A 122 -5.45 -1.66 -8.57
CA PRO A 122 -4.49 -0.64 -8.97
C PRO A 122 -3.05 -1.18 -8.92
N VAL A 123 -2.26 -0.82 -9.93
CA VAL A 123 -0.84 -1.19 -10.06
C VAL A 123 -0.01 0.08 -10.16
N PHE A 124 1.04 0.17 -9.33
CA PHE A 124 1.98 1.29 -9.31
C PHE A 124 3.38 0.81 -9.68
N ALA A 125 4.08 1.55 -10.54
CA ALA A 125 5.47 1.23 -10.88
C ALA A 125 6.42 1.80 -9.83
N THR A 126 7.42 1.02 -9.45
CA THR A 126 8.41 1.44 -8.45
C THR A 126 9.81 0.97 -8.85
N ASN A 127 10.84 1.78 -8.62
CA ASN A 127 12.26 1.50 -8.93
C ASN A 127 12.61 1.33 -10.43
N ALA A 128 11.79 0.62 -11.20
CA ALA A 128 11.91 0.44 -12.64
C ALA A 128 10.54 0.62 -13.29
N ASP A 129 10.52 1.33 -14.42
CA ASP A 129 9.29 1.76 -15.08
C ASP A 129 8.73 0.71 -16.06
N THR A 130 7.48 0.90 -16.46
CA THR A 130 6.70 0.05 -17.38
C THR A 130 6.50 0.73 -18.73
N SER A 131 5.97 -0.01 -19.71
CA SER A 131 5.41 0.55 -20.95
C SER A 131 3.89 0.79 -20.89
N SER A 132 3.23 0.36 -19.81
CA SER A 132 1.79 0.57 -19.64
C SER A 132 1.48 2.04 -19.41
N GLU A 133 0.67 2.62 -20.29
CA GLU A 133 0.13 3.98 -20.15
C GLU A 133 -0.97 4.08 -19.08
N ASN A 134 -1.44 2.94 -18.54
CA ASN A 134 -2.50 2.89 -17.54
C ASN A 134 -1.98 3.03 -16.10
N ILE A 135 -0.65 3.02 -15.88
CA ILE A 135 -0.11 3.18 -14.53
C ILE A 135 -0.31 4.63 -14.05
N PRO A 136 -0.95 4.85 -12.89
CA PRO A 136 -1.24 6.19 -12.38
C PRO A 136 -0.03 6.89 -11.76
N LEU A 137 0.98 6.14 -11.33
CA LEU A 137 2.17 6.69 -10.66
C LEU A 137 3.37 5.75 -10.83
N TYR A 138 4.51 6.36 -11.16
CA TYR A 138 5.84 5.78 -11.04
C TYR A 138 6.61 6.46 -9.90
N VAL A 139 7.21 5.65 -9.02
CA VAL A 139 8.11 6.13 -7.96
C VAL A 139 9.50 5.54 -8.15
N GLY A 140 10.48 6.39 -8.43
CA GLY A 140 11.85 5.95 -8.57
C GLY A 140 12.83 7.11 -8.58
N PHE A 141 14.11 6.77 -8.65
CA PHE A 141 15.18 7.74 -8.80
C PHE A 141 15.45 7.98 -10.28
N SER A 142 15.74 9.22 -10.65
CA SER A 142 16.22 9.50 -12.00
C SER A 142 17.60 8.88 -12.20
N ASN A 143 17.80 8.25 -13.35
CA ASN A 143 19.10 7.76 -13.80
C ASN A 143 19.83 8.77 -14.70
N THR A 144 19.28 9.98 -14.88
CA THR A 144 19.92 11.10 -15.58
C THR A 144 20.42 12.12 -14.57
N GLU A 145 21.49 12.84 -14.90
CA GLU A 145 21.86 14.06 -14.17
C GLU A 145 20.69 15.06 -14.23
N GLY A 146 20.41 15.70 -13.11
CA GLY A 146 19.34 16.69 -12.93
C GLY A 146 19.77 18.11 -13.24
#